data_AF-A0A3L6PUN9-F1
#
_entry.id   AF-A0A3L6PUN9-F1
#
_cell.length_a   1.000
_cell.length_b   1.000
_cell.length_c   1.000
_cell.angle_alpha   90.00
_cell.angle_beta   90.00
_cell.angle_gamma   90.00
#
_symmetry.space_group_name_H-M   'P 1'
#
loop_
_entity.id
_entity.type
_entity.pdbx_description
1 polymer ?
#
loop_
_entity_poly.entity_id
_entity_poly.type
_entity_poly.pdbx_seq_one_letter_code
_entity_poly.pdbx_strand_id
1 'polypeptide(L)'
;MELMRDSIPTVSLVVSAAALYARVGPGLPRLTALLPAVACFAAAPFAFSSAVLRCSAALSLAWPGIFKVGLLAAGRGPLDPASPALRFVLAAALPVELTSGAAARSEAEQAESLVTCALKAAFTAELLLRRRRSLGALHLYARVALYGAHVWCALELAFASAAAACGAALGGVAKVRPAFVRPYLATSLRDLWGRRWNLPASTVLRAAVYEPVRARAGKEAGILAAFLVSGVMHEVLVYYFTLRRPTGEMAAYFLLHGACRVAEEWCARRWAARGWPAPPRPVATLLVWVFVVGTSSWLVLVAVCQEGREEALLNEPEAVAAFFAAPIECSAAP
;
A
#
# COMPACT_ATOMS: atom_id res chain seq x y z
N MET A 1 -19.56 -22.45 1.40
CA MET A 1 -18.19 -21.95 1.15
C MET A 1 -17.66 -22.38 -0.24
N GLU A 2 -18.55 -22.71 -1.19
CA GLU A 2 -18.20 -23.05 -2.59
C GLU A 2 -18.20 -21.83 -3.53
N LEU A 3 -18.70 -20.67 -3.07
CA LEU A 3 -18.83 -19.45 -3.86
C LEU A 3 -17.49 -18.75 -4.20
N MET A 4 -16.34 -19.29 -3.76
CA MET A 4 -15.03 -18.63 -3.88
C MET A 4 -14.02 -19.39 -4.74
N ARG A 5 -14.41 -20.48 -5.41
CA ARG A 5 -13.52 -21.20 -6.34
C ARG A 5 -13.09 -20.32 -7.53
N ASP A 6 -13.89 -19.31 -7.88
CA ASP A 6 -13.69 -18.43 -9.04
C ASP A 6 -13.57 -16.94 -8.63
N SER A 7 -12.64 -16.62 -7.73
CA SER A 7 -12.49 -15.28 -7.15
C SER A 7 -12.16 -14.18 -8.17
N ILE A 8 -11.35 -14.47 -9.19
CA ILE A 8 -10.96 -13.51 -10.24
C ILE A 8 -12.13 -13.10 -11.14
N PRO A 9 -12.89 -14.02 -11.79
CA PRO A 9 -14.04 -13.63 -12.61
C PRO A 9 -15.14 -13.01 -11.75
N THR A 10 -15.32 -13.46 -10.50
CA THR A 10 -16.30 -12.85 -9.57
C THR A 10 -15.94 -11.39 -9.27
N VAL A 11 -14.68 -11.10 -8.94
CA VAL A 11 -14.22 -9.71 -8.72
C VAL A 11 -14.38 -8.90 -10.00
N SER A 12 -13.96 -9.41 -11.16
CA SER A 12 -14.11 -8.71 -12.45
C SER A 12 -15.57 -8.39 -12.79
N LEU A 13 -16.48 -9.34 -12.58
CA LEU A 13 -17.92 -9.19 -12.80
C LEU A 13 -18.49 -8.12 -11.86
N VAL A 14 -18.16 -8.18 -10.58
CA VAL A 14 -18.64 -7.25 -9.56
C VAL A 14 -18.14 -5.83 -9.81
N VAL A 15 -16.89 -5.67 -10.24
CA VAL A 15 -16.36 -4.34 -10.60
C VAL A 15 -17.00 -3.81 -11.87
N SER A 16 -17.27 -4.66 -12.85
CA SER A 16 -18.00 -4.27 -14.07
C SER A 16 -19.44 -3.86 -13.74
N ALA A 17 -20.11 -4.59 -12.84
CA ALA A 17 -21.42 -4.22 -12.33
C ALA A 17 -21.37 -2.90 -11.54
N ALA A 18 -20.32 -2.66 -10.76
CA ALA A 18 -20.12 -1.40 -10.06
C ALA A 18 -20.03 -0.20 -11.02
N ALA A 19 -19.42 -0.37 -12.20
CA ALA A 19 -19.42 0.67 -13.24
C ALA A 19 -20.83 0.99 -13.75
N LEU A 20 -21.69 -0.03 -13.89
CA LEU A 20 -23.10 0.15 -14.28
C LEU A 20 -23.89 0.86 -13.16
N TYR A 21 -23.72 0.45 -11.91
CA TYR A 21 -24.38 1.07 -10.76
C TYR A 21 -23.90 2.51 -10.50
N ALA A 22 -22.71 2.87 -10.96
CA ALA A 22 -22.23 4.24 -10.88
C ALA A 22 -22.99 5.22 -11.78
N ARG A 23 -23.87 4.74 -12.67
CA ARG A 23 -24.83 5.57 -13.42
C ARG A 23 -25.99 6.07 -12.55
N VAL A 24 -26.24 5.46 -11.39
CA VAL A 24 -27.14 6.01 -10.36
C VAL A 24 -26.55 7.32 -9.84
N GLY A 25 -27.37 8.33 -9.51
CA GLY A 25 -26.89 9.61 -8.99
C GLY A 25 -26.02 9.47 -7.72
N PRO A 26 -25.01 10.33 -7.51
CA PRO A 26 -24.11 10.23 -6.37
C PRO A 26 -24.86 10.42 -5.04
N GLY A 27 -24.38 9.76 -3.98
CA GLY A 27 -24.97 9.80 -2.65
C GLY A 27 -25.40 8.42 -2.15
N LEU A 28 -26.35 8.40 -1.21
CA LEU A 28 -26.80 7.17 -0.55
C LEU A 28 -27.31 6.07 -1.51
N PRO A 29 -28.10 6.38 -2.56
CA PRO A 29 -28.59 5.34 -3.48
C PRO A 29 -27.47 4.63 -4.24
N ARG A 30 -26.44 5.37 -4.65
CA ARG A 30 -25.24 4.79 -5.29
C ARG A 30 -24.43 3.98 -4.28
N LEU A 31 -24.30 4.46 -3.04
CA LEU A 31 -23.62 3.70 -1.99
C LEU A 31 -24.31 2.35 -1.73
N THR A 32 -25.64 2.33 -1.59
CA THR A 32 -26.40 1.10 -1.38
C THR A 32 -26.25 0.13 -2.55
N ALA A 33 -26.26 0.64 -3.79
CA ALA A 33 -26.05 -0.17 -4.98
C ALA A 33 -24.62 -0.75 -5.07
N LEU A 34 -23.63 -0.08 -4.47
CA LEU A 34 -22.23 -0.51 -4.44
C LEU A 34 -21.87 -1.37 -3.22
N LEU A 35 -22.78 -1.57 -2.25
CA LEU A 35 -22.53 -2.42 -1.08
C LEU A 35 -22.11 -3.85 -1.44
N PRO A 36 -22.71 -4.52 -2.45
CA PRO A 36 -22.23 -5.84 -2.89
C PRO A 36 -20.77 -5.80 -3.34
N ALA A 37 -20.35 -4.74 -4.04
CA ALA A 37 -18.96 -4.59 -4.46
C ALA A 37 -18.00 -4.41 -3.28
N VAL A 38 -18.40 -3.62 -2.28
CA VAL A 38 -17.63 -3.46 -1.04
C VAL A 38 -17.50 -4.80 -0.30
N ALA A 39 -18.59 -5.56 -0.18
CA ALA A 39 -18.58 -6.86 0.47
C ALA A 39 -17.67 -7.85 -0.28
N CYS A 40 -17.74 -7.90 -1.61
CA CYS A 40 -16.85 -8.73 -2.42
C CYS A 40 -15.38 -8.32 -2.27
N PHE A 41 -15.06 -7.02 -2.22
CA PHE A 41 -13.69 -6.54 -2.04
C PHE A 41 -13.12 -6.92 -0.67
N ALA A 42 -13.96 -6.91 0.37
CA ALA A 42 -13.58 -7.38 1.69
C ALA A 42 -13.44 -8.92 1.74
N ALA A 43 -14.31 -9.67 1.06
CA ALA A 43 -14.28 -11.14 1.12
C ALA A 43 -13.19 -11.76 0.24
N ALA A 44 -12.90 -11.17 -0.92
CA ALA A 44 -12.00 -11.73 -1.94
C ALA A 44 -10.60 -12.16 -1.42
N PRO A 45 -9.93 -11.42 -0.53
CA PRO A 45 -8.65 -11.86 0.02
C PRO A 45 -8.69 -13.23 0.69
N PHE A 46 -9.81 -13.61 1.32
CA PHE A 46 -9.94 -14.92 1.98
C PHE A 46 -9.98 -16.11 1.01
N ALA A 47 -10.08 -15.87 -0.31
CA ALA A 47 -9.94 -16.93 -1.31
C ALA A 47 -8.52 -17.50 -1.35
N PHE A 48 -7.52 -16.74 -0.86
CA PHE A 48 -6.12 -17.12 -0.93
C PHE A 48 -5.67 -17.83 0.35
N SER A 49 -5.12 -19.03 0.19
CA SER A 49 -4.52 -19.81 1.28
C SER A 49 -3.17 -19.22 1.73
N SER A 50 -2.33 -18.77 0.78
CA SER A 50 -1.05 -18.11 1.05
C SER A 50 -1.26 -16.77 1.76
N ALA A 51 -0.54 -16.55 2.87
CA ALA A 51 -0.62 -15.29 3.62
C ALA A 51 -0.17 -14.09 2.78
N VAL A 52 0.87 -14.25 1.96
CA VAL A 52 1.40 -13.21 1.07
C VAL A 52 0.39 -12.82 0.00
N LEU A 53 -0.22 -13.79 -0.70
CA LEU A 53 -1.25 -13.51 -1.71
C LEU A 53 -2.50 -12.90 -1.10
N ARG A 54 -2.95 -13.41 0.05
CA ARG A 54 -4.08 -12.85 0.80
C ARG A 54 -3.84 -11.41 1.22
N CYS A 55 -2.68 -11.10 1.80
CA CYS A 55 -2.31 -9.74 2.16
C CYS A 55 -2.19 -8.83 0.93
N SER A 56 -1.62 -9.32 -0.17
CA SER A 56 -1.53 -8.55 -1.43
C SER A 56 -2.90 -8.23 -2.03
N ALA A 57 -3.83 -9.19 -2.00
CA ALA A 57 -5.22 -8.99 -2.41
C ALA A 57 -5.92 -7.97 -1.48
N ALA A 58 -5.71 -8.05 -0.17
CA ALA A 58 -6.27 -7.10 0.78
C ALA A 58 -5.71 -5.67 0.61
N LEU A 59 -4.41 -5.56 0.33
CA LEU A 59 -3.70 -4.31 0.05
C LEU A 59 -4.22 -3.59 -1.21
N SER A 60 -4.88 -4.33 -2.09
CA SER A 60 -5.44 -3.81 -3.35
C SER A 60 -6.95 -3.60 -3.25
N LEU A 61 -7.70 -4.61 -2.80
CA LEU A 61 -9.16 -4.65 -2.81
C LEU A 61 -9.75 -4.11 -1.51
N ALA A 62 -9.43 -4.76 -0.38
CA ALA A 62 -10.04 -4.46 0.92
C ALA A 62 -9.63 -3.09 1.48
N TRP A 63 -8.49 -2.53 1.03
CA TRP A 63 -8.08 -1.18 1.41
C TRP A 63 -8.36 -0.13 0.33
N PRO A 64 -7.46 0.20 -0.62
CA PRO A 64 -7.71 1.30 -1.53
C PRO A 64 -8.92 1.02 -2.44
N GLY A 65 -9.22 -0.23 -2.79
CA GLY A 65 -10.40 -0.59 -3.58
C GLY A 65 -11.71 -0.15 -2.92
N ILE A 66 -11.96 -0.53 -1.65
CA ILE A 66 -13.17 -0.14 -0.92
C ILE A 66 -13.27 1.38 -0.82
N PHE A 67 -12.17 2.07 -0.54
CA PHE A 67 -12.17 3.53 -0.44
C PHE A 67 -12.43 4.21 -1.79
N LYS A 68 -11.87 3.68 -2.89
CA LYS A 68 -12.14 4.16 -4.26
C LYS A 68 -13.62 3.99 -4.62
N VAL A 69 -14.23 2.85 -4.29
CA VAL A 69 -15.67 2.58 -4.49
C VAL A 69 -16.53 3.49 -3.61
N GLY A 70 -16.15 3.72 -2.35
CA GLY A 70 -16.83 4.66 -1.47
C GLY A 70 -16.75 6.11 -1.97
N LEU A 71 -15.61 6.53 -2.49
CA LEU A 71 -15.45 7.84 -3.14
C LEU A 71 -16.33 7.95 -4.39
N LEU A 72 -16.37 6.90 -5.22
CA LEU A 72 -17.24 6.82 -6.38
C LEU A 72 -18.72 6.97 -5.97
N ALA A 73 -19.13 6.33 -4.87
CA ALA A 73 -20.48 6.49 -4.30
C ALA A 73 -20.79 7.96 -3.99
N ALA A 74 -19.82 8.69 -3.45
CA ALA A 74 -19.91 10.12 -3.14
C ALA A 74 -19.74 11.05 -4.37
N GLY A 75 -19.56 10.49 -5.58
CA GLY A 75 -19.31 11.28 -6.79
C GLY A 75 -17.94 11.94 -6.83
N ARG A 76 -16.95 11.38 -6.14
CA ARG A 76 -15.58 11.89 -6.03
C ARG A 76 -14.56 10.80 -6.31
N GLY A 77 -13.29 11.16 -6.27
CA GLY A 77 -12.18 10.20 -6.30
C GLY A 77 -11.73 9.81 -7.71
N PRO A 78 -10.89 8.76 -7.82
CA PRO A 78 -10.16 8.45 -9.05
C PRO A 78 -10.93 7.56 -10.03
N LEU A 79 -12.10 7.05 -9.65
CA LEU A 79 -12.91 6.18 -10.52
C LEU A 79 -13.90 7.02 -11.34
N ASP A 80 -13.87 6.84 -12.65
CA ASP A 80 -14.75 7.53 -13.59
C ASP A 80 -15.70 6.52 -14.27
N PRO A 81 -17.03 6.59 -14.03
CA PRO A 81 -18.02 5.72 -14.68
C PRO A 81 -18.03 5.82 -16.21
N ALA A 82 -17.57 6.94 -16.78
CA ALA A 82 -17.51 7.15 -18.22
C ALA A 82 -16.28 6.50 -18.87
N SER A 83 -15.33 6.03 -18.05
CA SER A 83 -14.11 5.39 -18.57
C SER A 83 -14.40 4.00 -19.15
N PRO A 84 -13.60 3.52 -20.11
CA PRO A 84 -13.72 2.15 -20.65
C PRO A 84 -13.69 1.10 -19.54
N ALA A 85 -14.48 0.03 -19.67
CA ALA A 85 -14.66 -0.99 -18.63
C ALA A 85 -13.34 -1.56 -18.10
N LEU A 86 -12.38 -1.87 -18.99
CA LEU A 86 -11.06 -2.36 -18.59
C LEU A 86 -10.29 -1.35 -17.72
N ARG A 87 -10.31 -0.07 -18.08
CA ARG A 87 -9.67 1.00 -17.30
C ARG A 87 -10.33 1.13 -15.93
N PHE A 88 -11.65 1.11 -15.88
CA PHE A 88 -12.39 1.17 -14.62
C PHE A 88 -12.04 -0.02 -13.71
N VAL A 89 -12.03 -1.24 -14.27
CA VAL A 89 -11.72 -2.46 -13.52
C VAL A 89 -10.32 -2.41 -12.94
N LEU A 90 -9.31 -2.09 -13.75
CA LEU A 90 -7.93 -2.00 -13.30
C LEU A 90 -7.73 -0.88 -12.27
N ALA A 91 -8.35 0.29 -12.48
CA ALA A 91 -8.27 1.40 -11.53
C ALA A 91 -8.90 1.07 -10.17
N ALA A 92 -9.98 0.28 -10.15
CA ALA A 92 -10.67 -0.11 -8.93
C ALA A 92 -9.97 -1.27 -8.21
N ALA A 93 -9.50 -2.28 -8.95
CA ALA A 93 -8.97 -3.52 -8.39
C ALA A 93 -7.49 -3.45 -8.02
N LEU A 94 -6.69 -2.63 -8.70
CA LEU A 94 -5.24 -2.53 -8.45
C LEU A 94 -4.90 -1.35 -7.52
N PRO A 95 -3.80 -1.42 -6.78
CA PRO A 95 -3.34 -0.35 -5.89
C PRO A 95 -2.58 0.73 -6.68
N VAL A 96 -3.11 1.11 -7.85
CA VAL A 96 -2.51 2.06 -8.78
C VAL A 96 -3.27 3.38 -8.79
N GLU A 97 -2.57 4.46 -9.16
CA GLU A 97 -3.13 5.77 -9.46
C GLU A 97 -2.88 6.05 -10.95
N LEU A 98 -3.97 6.03 -11.74
CA LEU A 98 -3.90 6.29 -13.17
C LEU A 98 -3.90 7.79 -13.42
N THR A 99 -2.90 8.29 -14.14
CA THR A 99 -2.79 9.70 -14.52
C THR A 99 -3.14 9.90 -15.99
N SER A 100 -3.64 11.09 -16.31
CA SER A 100 -3.96 11.53 -17.67
C SER A 100 -3.30 12.88 -17.92
N GLY A 101 -2.73 13.09 -19.10
CA GLY A 101 -2.21 14.41 -19.52
C GLY A 101 -0.79 14.77 -19.03
N ALA A 102 -0.54 16.05 -18.75
CA ALA A 102 0.81 16.61 -18.52
C ALA A 102 1.55 16.06 -17.28
N ALA A 103 0.82 15.63 -16.24
CA ALA A 103 1.38 14.97 -15.05
C ALA A 103 2.22 13.72 -15.42
N ALA A 104 1.81 13.04 -16.49
CA ALA A 104 2.44 11.85 -17.00
C ALA A 104 3.89 12.07 -17.49
N ARG A 105 4.29 13.31 -17.85
CA ARG A 105 5.66 13.62 -18.31
C ARG A 105 6.66 13.71 -17.16
N SER A 106 6.29 14.39 -16.06
CA SER A 106 7.14 14.52 -14.86
C SER A 106 7.28 13.20 -14.09
N GLU A 107 6.30 12.31 -14.21
CA GLU A 107 6.28 11.01 -13.52
C GLU A 107 7.18 9.96 -14.19
N ALA A 108 7.38 10.04 -15.52
CA ALA A 108 8.29 9.16 -16.25
C ALA A 108 9.77 9.41 -15.90
N GLU A 109 10.13 10.64 -15.56
CA GLU A 109 11.47 10.99 -15.04
C GLU A 109 11.73 10.45 -13.62
N GLN A 110 10.67 10.10 -12.89
CA GLN A 110 10.77 9.58 -11.53
C GLN A 110 10.71 8.05 -11.48
N ALA A 111 10.48 7.39 -12.62
CA ALA A 111 10.52 5.94 -12.72
C ALA A 111 11.95 5.45 -12.40
N GLU A 112 12.05 4.46 -11.52
CA GLU A 112 13.35 3.88 -11.21
C GLU A 112 13.92 3.14 -12.43
N SER A 113 15.25 3.16 -12.55
CA SER A 113 15.96 2.41 -13.58
C SER A 113 15.70 0.91 -13.43
N LEU A 114 15.62 0.19 -14.56
CA LEU A 114 15.55 -1.27 -14.60
C LEU A 114 16.68 -1.94 -13.80
N VAL A 115 17.85 -1.30 -13.74
CA VAL A 115 18.98 -1.77 -12.93
C VAL A 115 18.63 -1.75 -11.44
N THR A 116 18.00 -0.69 -10.94
CA THR A 116 17.57 -0.60 -9.54
C THR A 116 16.53 -1.65 -9.21
N CYS A 117 15.57 -1.89 -10.12
CA CYS A 117 14.60 -2.98 -9.97
C CYS A 117 15.27 -4.36 -9.92
N ALA A 118 16.24 -4.62 -10.81
CA ALA A 118 16.99 -5.87 -10.83
C ALA A 118 17.81 -6.07 -9.56
N LEU A 119 18.45 -5.02 -9.04
CA LEU A 119 19.19 -5.07 -7.77
C LEU A 119 18.26 -5.36 -6.58
N LYS A 120 17.08 -4.72 -6.53
CA LYS A 120 16.07 -4.99 -5.48
C LYS A 120 15.55 -6.42 -5.57
N ALA A 121 15.32 -6.93 -6.78
CA ALA A 121 14.89 -8.31 -6.99
C ALA A 121 15.97 -9.31 -6.56
N ALA A 122 17.23 -9.06 -6.94
CA ALA A 122 18.37 -9.87 -6.53
C ALA A 122 18.57 -9.85 -5.00
N PHE A 123 18.46 -8.68 -4.36
CA PHE A 123 18.53 -8.55 -2.90
C PHE A 123 17.41 -9.35 -2.20
N THR A 124 16.18 -9.24 -2.72
CA THR A 124 15.01 -9.97 -2.20
C THR A 124 15.21 -11.47 -2.33
N ALA A 125 15.66 -11.95 -3.49
CA ALA A 125 15.94 -13.36 -3.76
C ALA A 125 17.09 -13.89 -2.89
N GLU A 126 18.20 -13.16 -2.80
CA GLU A 126 19.36 -13.55 -1.99
C GLU A 126 19.00 -13.69 -0.50
N LEU A 127 18.20 -12.77 0.05
CA LEU A 127 17.79 -12.86 1.45
C LEU A 127 16.88 -14.08 1.70
N LEU A 128 16.03 -14.44 0.74
CA LEU A 128 15.20 -15.65 0.80
C LEU A 128 16.02 -16.94 0.69
N LEU A 129 17.08 -16.92 -0.14
CA LEU A 129 17.95 -18.08 -0.39
C LEU A 129 19.00 -18.29 0.72
N ARG A 130 19.42 -17.25 1.44
CA ARG A 130 20.35 -17.38 2.57
C ARG A 130 19.70 -18.19 3.69
N ARG A 131 20.31 -19.33 4.03
CA ARG A 131 19.90 -20.20 5.16
C ARG A 131 19.73 -19.37 6.44
N ARG A 132 18.54 -19.46 7.05
CA ARG A 132 18.15 -18.82 8.32
C ARG A 132 19.18 -18.88 9.45
N ARG A 133 20.03 -19.90 9.44
CA ARG A 133 21.15 -20.09 10.38
C ARG A 133 22.15 -18.93 10.39
N SER A 134 22.42 -18.27 9.26
CA SER A 134 23.34 -17.12 9.20
C SER A 134 22.67 -15.82 9.64
N LEU A 135 21.38 -15.65 9.36
CA LEU A 135 20.60 -14.49 9.80
C LEU A 135 20.39 -14.49 11.32
N GLY A 136 20.20 -15.65 11.94
CA GLY A 136 20.03 -15.79 13.39
C GLY A 136 21.24 -15.34 14.22
N ALA A 137 22.44 -15.30 13.62
CA ALA A 137 23.66 -14.82 14.28
C ALA A 137 23.78 -13.28 14.31
N LEU A 138 22.91 -12.57 13.59
CA LEU A 138 22.93 -11.10 13.55
C LEU A 138 22.21 -10.50 14.77
N HIS A 139 22.71 -9.35 15.24
CA HIS A 139 22.07 -8.57 16.28
C HIS A 139 20.60 -8.26 15.92
N LEU A 140 19.69 -8.22 16.91
CA LEU A 140 18.25 -8.04 16.70
C LEU A 140 17.92 -6.85 15.77
N TYR A 141 18.46 -5.66 16.05
CA TYR A 141 18.23 -4.49 15.21
C TYR A 141 18.76 -4.62 13.78
N ALA A 142 19.87 -5.34 13.58
CA ALA A 142 20.39 -5.61 12.24
C ALA A 142 19.45 -6.55 11.46
N ARG A 143 18.88 -7.56 12.13
CA ARG A 143 17.84 -8.42 11.55
C ARG A 143 16.60 -7.62 11.17
N VAL A 144 16.10 -6.78 12.08
CA VAL A 144 14.91 -5.93 11.84
C VAL A 144 15.14 -4.98 10.66
N ALA A 145 16.32 -4.35 10.58
CA ALA A 145 16.67 -3.47 9.46
C ALA A 145 16.71 -4.24 8.12
N LEU A 146 17.30 -5.44 8.10
CA LEU A 146 17.34 -6.28 6.90
C LEU A 146 15.96 -6.76 6.46
N TYR A 147 15.11 -7.20 7.41
CA TYR A 147 13.73 -7.56 7.10
C TYR A 147 12.91 -6.36 6.62
N GLY A 148 13.08 -5.19 7.23
CA GLY A 148 12.45 -3.95 6.78
C GLY A 148 12.86 -3.59 5.35
N ALA A 149 14.15 -3.72 5.02
CA ALA A 149 14.66 -3.50 3.67
C ALA A 149 14.08 -4.50 2.67
N HIS A 150 13.94 -5.77 3.06
CA HIS A 150 13.33 -6.80 2.22
C HIS A 150 11.85 -6.55 1.96
N VAL A 151 11.07 -6.29 3.01
CA VAL A 151 9.64 -5.98 2.89
C VAL A 151 9.43 -4.76 1.99
N TRP A 152 10.25 -3.72 2.15
CA TRP A 152 10.21 -2.57 1.26
C TRP A 152 10.53 -2.97 -0.19
N CYS A 153 11.66 -3.64 -0.46
CA CYS A 153 12.00 -4.06 -1.83
C CYS A 153 10.88 -4.89 -2.48
N ALA A 154 10.32 -5.85 -1.74
CA ALA A 154 9.22 -6.68 -2.19
C ALA A 154 7.95 -5.86 -2.48
N LEU A 155 7.60 -4.92 -1.59
CA LEU A 155 6.46 -4.03 -1.76
C LEU A 155 6.62 -3.16 -3.00
N GLU A 156 7.78 -2.53 -3.17
CA GLU A 156 8.03 -1.65 -4.31
C GLU A 156 8.01 -2.41 -5.64
N LEU A 157 8.60 -3.61 -5.69
CA LEU A 157 8.51 -4.50 -6.85
C LEU A 157 7.05 -4.89 -7.14
N ALA A 158 6.27 -5.28 -6.13
CA ALA A 158 4.87 -5.66 -6.32
C ALA A 158 4.03 -4.50 -6.91
N PHE A 159 4.20 -3.28 -6.40
CA PHE A 159 3.53 -2.11 -6.96
C PHE A 159 4.02 -1.75 -8.37
N ALA A 160 5.33 -1.87 -8.63
CA ALA A 160 5.89 -1.62 -9.96
C ALA A 160 5.38 -2.64 -10.98
N SER A 161 5.30 -3.93 -10.62
CA SER A 161 4.72 -4.98 -11.45
C SER A 161 3.24 -4.75 -11.72
N ALA A 162 2.45 -4.38 -10.70
CA ALA A 162 1.04 -4.03 -10.88
C ALA A 162 0.85 -2.81 -11.80
N ALA A 163 1.69 -1.79 -11.66
CA ALA A 163 1.69 -0.62 -12.52
C ALA A 163 2.07 -0.97 -13.97
N ALA A 164 3.10 -1.77 -14.18
CA ALA A 164 3.53 -2.22 -15.51
C ALA A 164 2.46 -3.09 -16.19
N ALA A 165 1.86 -4.04 -15.47
CA ALA A 165 0.78 -4.87 -15.97
C ALA A 165 -0.46 -4.03 -16.34
N CYS A 166 -0.81 -3.04 -15.50
CA CYS A 166 -1.89 -2.11 -15.78
C CYS A 166 -1.61 -1.25 -17.02
N GLY A 167 -0.40 -0.71 -17.14
CA GLY A 167 0.02 0.07 -18.31
C GLY A 167 -0.02 -0.75 -19.60
N ALA A 168 0.48 -1.99 -19.57
CA ALA A 168 0.46 -2.91 -20.70
C ALA A 168 -0.98 -3.25 -21.14
N ALA A 169 -1.85 -3.58 -20.18
CA ALA A 169 -3.26 -3.90 -20.45
C ALA A 169 -4.05 -2.72 -21.05
N LEU A 170 -3.63 -1.47 -20.76
CA LEU A 170 -4.22 -0.24 -21.30
C LEU A 170 -3.50 0.27 -22.56
N GLY A 171 -2.70 -0.56 -23.22
CA GLY A 171 -2.04 -0.25 -24.49
C GLY A 171 -0.90 0.78 -24.37
N GLY A 172 -0.30 0.94 -23.19
CA GLY A 172 0.83 1.84 -22.95
C GLY A 172 0.51 3.34 -22.95
N VAL A 173 -0.75 3.72 -23.22
CA VAL A 173 -1.19 5.13 -23.27
C VAL A 173 -1.51 5.68 -21.87
N ALA A 174 -2.02 4.82 -20.99
CA ALA A 174 -2.28 5.19 -19.60
C ALA A 174 -0.98 5.15 -18.79
N LYS A 175 -0.60 6.29 -18.20
CA LYS A 175 0.52 6.32 -17.27
C LYS A 175 0.04 6.04 -15.86
N VAL A 176 0.83 5.24 -15.15
CA VAL A 176 0.59 4.87 -13.76
C VAL A 176 1.59 5.64 -12.92
N ARG A 177 1.11 6.40 -11.95
CA ARG A 177 1.97 7.12 -11.02
C ARG A 177 2.76 6.12 -10.17
N PRO A 178 4.08 6.31 -9.98
CA PRO A 178 4.86 5.48 -9.09
C PRO A 178 4.31 5.50 -7.67
N ALA A 179 4.23 4.34 -7.02
CA ALA A 179 3.77 4.26 -5.64
C ALA A 179 4.80 4.81 -4.65
N PHE A 180 6.09 4.69 -4.97
CA PHE A 180 7.20 5.13 -4.16
C PHE A 180 8.12 6.05 -4.98
N VAL A 181 8.59 7.14 -4.36
CA VAL A 181 9.48 8.12 -5.02
C VAL A 181 10.67 8.42 -4.10
N ARG A 182 11.74 7.63 -4.25
CA ARG A 182 13.01 7.78 -3.50
C ARG A 182 12.77 8.07 -2.00
N PRO A 183 12.03 7.21 -1.26
CA PRO A 183 11.65 7.49 0.13
C PRO A 183 12.85 7.59 1.07
N TYR A 184 13.99 6.99 0.73
CA TYR A 184 15.26 7.14 1.47
C TYR A 184 15.75 8.60 1.55
N LEU A 185 15.30 9.49 0.65
CA LEU A 185 15.66 10.92 0.66
C LEU A 185 14.68 11.80 1.45
N ALA A 186 13.72 11.22 2.18
CA ALA A 186 12.78 11.99 2.98
C ALA A 186 13.52 12.85 4.02
N THR A 187 13.14 14.13 4.15
CA THR A 187 13.71 15.06 5.13
C THR A 187 12.74 15.47 6.23
N SER A 188 11.49 15.01 6.16
CA SER A 188 10.46 15.23 7.19
C SER A 188 9.41 14.14 7.12
N LEU A 189 8.62 13.98 8.19
CA LEU A 189 7.48 13.05 8.18
C LEU A 189 6.43 13.45 7.15
N ARG A 190 6.23 14.76 6.94
CA ARG A 190 5.37 15.27 5.86
C ARG A 190 5.87 14.83 4.48
N ASP A 191 7.18 14.91 4.24
CA ASP A 191 7.77 14.54 2.95
C ASP A 191 7.70 13.03 2.72
N LEU A 192 8.01 12.23 3.74
CA LEU A 192 7.91 10.77 3.68
C LEU A 192 6.48 10.31 3.34
N TRP A 193 5.52 10.60 4.23
CA TRP A 193 4.16 10.06 4.14
C TRP A 193 3.29 10.75 3.09
N GLY A 194 3.61 11.98 2.69
CA GLY A 194 2.78 12.75 1.76
C GLY A 194 3.29 12.77 0.31
N ARG A 195 4.58 12.50 0.08
CA ARG A 195 5.23 12.73 -1.22
C ARG A 195 6.10 11.61 -1.73
N ARG A 196 6.45 10.62 -0.89
CA ARG A 196 7.41 9.58 -1.28
C ARG A 196 6.97 8.16 -0.99
N TRP A 197 6.09 7.95 -0.02
CA TRP A 197 5.66 6.64 0.43
C TRP A 197 4.20 6.37 0.06
N ASN A 198 3.95 5.28 -0.68
CA ASN A 198 2.62 4.79 -1.07
C ASN A 198 1.66 5.92 -1.48
N LEU A 199 1.98 6.57 -2.61
CA LEU A 199 1.23 7.71 -3.12
C LEU A 199 -0.24 7.39 -3.46
N PRO A 200 -0.58 6.23 -4.05
CA PRO A 200 -1.98 5.86 -4.27
C PRO A 200 -2.79 5.83 -2.97
N ALA A 201 -2.26 5.24 -1.89
CA ALA A 201 -2.92 5.24 -0.59
C ALA A 201 -3.07 6.66 -0.03
N SER A 202 -2.03 7.48 -0.15
CA SER A 202 -2.04 8.88 0.31
C SER A 202 -3.07 9.72 -0.43
N THR A 203 -3.25 9.52 -1.74
CA THR A 203 -4.27 10.20 -2.55
C THR A 203 -5.67 9.77 -2.13
N VAL A 204 -5.90 8.48 -1.93
CA VAL A 204 -7.20 7.95 -1.50
C VAL A 204 -7.58 8.43 -0.10
N LEU A 205 -6.67 8.34 0.88
CA LEU A 205 -6.90 8.83 2.25
C LEU A 205 -7.12 10.35 2.29
N ARG A 206 -6.43 11.09 1.41
CA ARG A 206 -6.60 12.54 1.31
C ARG A 206 -8.03 12.90 0.92
N ALA A 207 -8.54 12.27 -0.14
CA ALA A 207 -9.90 12.52 -0.64
C ALA A 207 -10.98 11.97 0.30
N ALA A 208 -10.78 10.77 0.87
CA ALA A 208 -11.79 10.08 1.67
C ALA A 208 -11.87 10.57 3.13
N VAL A 209 -10.75 10.99 3.71
CA VAL A 209 -10.66 11.26 5.16
C VAL A 209 -10.14 12.67 5.44
N TYR A 210 -8.95 13.02 4.94
CA TYR A 210 -8.30 14.27 5.30
C TYR A 210 -9.14 15.50 4.90
N GLU A 211 -9.58 15.58 3.64
CA GLU A 211 -10.32 16.74 3.14
C GLU A 211 -11.67 16.94 3.85
N PRO A 212 -12.53 15.90 3.98
CA PRO A 212 -13.80 16.03 4.71
C PRO A 212 -13.64 16.42 6.18
N VAL A 213 -12.68 15.82 6.89
CA VAL A 213 -12.43 16.11 8.31
C VAL A 213 -11.80 17.49 8.47
N ARG A 214 -10.83 17.85 7.61
CA ARG A 214 -10.21 19.18 7.61
C ARG A 214 -11.24 20.29 7.43
N ALA A 215 -12.19 20.10 6.51
CA ALA A 215 -13.23 21.09 6.24
C ALA A 215 -14.14 21.36 7.45
N ARG A 216 -14.25 20.40 8.37
CA ARG A 216 -15.13 20.49 9.55
C ARG A 216 -14.40 20.80 10.86
N ALA A 217 -13.21 20.24 11.04
CA ALA A 217 -12.51 20.20 12.33
C ALA A 217 -11.08 20.76 12.27
N GLY A 218 -10.67 21.35 11.13
CA GLY A 218 -9.36 21.96 10.98
C GLY A 218 -8.26 21.00 10.52
N LYS A 219 -7.10 21.58 10.22
CA LYS A 219 -6.01 20.89 9.52
C LYS A 219 -5.45 19.72 10.34
N GLU A 220 -5.19 19.96 11.63
CA GLU A 220 -4.59 19.00 12.55
C GLU A 220 -5.49 17.78 12.76
N ALA A 221 -6.79 18.00 12.94
CA ALA A 221 -7.78 16.93 13.03
C ALA A 221 -7.84 16.09 11.75
N GLY A 222 -7.78 16.74 10.57
CA GLY A 222 -7.72 16.03 9.30
C GLY A 222 -6.47 15.15 9.17
N ILE A 223 -5.32 15.62 9.63
CA ILE A 223 -4.06 14.84 9.63
C ILE A 223 -4.22 13.62 10.54
N LEU A 224 -4.61 13.83 11.80
CA LEU A 224 -4.73 12.75 12.78
C LEU A 224 -5.77 11.71 12.33
N ALA A 225 -6.90 12.14 11.77
CA ALA A 225 -7.91 11.24 11.23
C ALA A 225 -7.38 10.39 10.06
N ALA A 226 -6.65 11.00 9.11
CA ALA A 226 -6.08 10.26 7.98
C ALA A 226 -5.05 9.21 8.44
N PHE A 227 -4.21 9.55 9.42
CA PHE A 227 -3.25 8.60 10.00
C PHE A 227 -3.95 7.52 10.82
N LEU A 228 -4.98 7.84 11.62
CA LEU A 228 -5.76 6.86 12.36
C LEU A 228 -6.43 5.85 11.43
N VAL A 229 -7.13 6.33 10.39
CA VAL A 229 -7.77 5.46 9.40
C VAL A 229 -6.73 4.62 8.67
N SER A 230 -5.58 5.18 8.30
CA SER A 230 -4.46 4.41 7.77
C SER A 230 -4.03 3.30 8.73
N GLY A 231 -3.87 3.61 10.02
CA GLY A 231 -3.48 2.64 11.04
C GLY A 231 -4.48 1.51 11.22
N VAL A 232 -5.78 1.81 11.27
CA VAL A 232 -6.85 0.80 11.29
C VAL A 232 -6.79 -0.08 10.04
N MET A 233 -6.52 0.49 8.87
CA MET A 233 -6.38 -0.32 7.66
C MET A 233 -5.13 -1.22 7.71
N HIS A 234 -4.05 -0.79 8.35
CA HIS A 234 -2.88 -1.64 8.55
C HIS A 234 -3.13 -2.73 9.59
N GLU A 235 -3.93 -2.50 10.63
CA GLU A 235 -4.45 -3.58 11.50
C GLU A 235 -5.21 -4.63 10.69
N VAL A 236 -6.09 -4.18 9.79
CA VAL A 236 -6.84 -5.06 8.90
C VAL A 236 -5.89 -5.83 7.96
N LEU A 237 -4.84 -5.20 7.42
CA LEU A 237 -3.83 -5.89 6.61
C LEU A 237 -3.04 -6.93 7.42
N VAL A 238 -2.65 -6.61 8.66
CA VAL A 238 -2.01 -7.56 9.57
C VAL A 238 -2.96 -8.72 9.90
N TYR A 239 -4.25 -8.45 10.06
CA TYR A 239 -5.26 -9.51 10.21
C TYR A 239 -5.36 -10.38 8.96
N TYR A 240 -5.43 -9.81 7.75
CA TYR A 240 -5.39 -10.60 6.52
C TYR A 240 -4.09 -11.38 6.39
N PHE A 241 -2.96 -10.85 6.85
CA PHE A 241 -1.71 -11.58 6.78
C PHE A 241 -1.68 -12.75 7.78
N THR A 242 -1.97 -12.48 9.05
CA THR A 242 -1.76 -13.42 10.18
C THR A 242 -2.98 -14.28 10.53
N LEU A 243 -4.18 -13.85 10.17
CA LEU A 243 -5.49 -14.31 10.65
C LEU A 243 -5.68 -14.23 12.18
N ARG A 244 -4.88 -13.40 12.87
CA ARG A 244 -4.98 -13.18 14.31
C ARG A 244 -5.70 -11.88 14.62
N ARG A 245 -6.38 -11.83 15.75
CA ARG A 245 -7.13 -10.64 16.17
C ARG A 245 -6.21 -9.41 16.16
N PRO A 246 -6.69 -8.27 15.63
CA PRO A 246 -5.92 -7.04 15.66
C PRO A 246 -5.70 -6.61 17.10
N THR A 247 -4.50 -6.07 17.35
CA THR A 247 -3.98 -5.81 18.70
C THR A 247 -3.81 -4.31 18.96
N GLY A 248 -3.80 -3.49 17.90
CA GLY A 248 -3.86 -2.03 17.96
C GLY A 248 -2.51 -1.33 17.78
N GLU A 249 -1.41 -2.07 17.68
CA GLU A 249 -0.05 -1.57 17.52
C GLU A 249 0.15 -0.86 16.17
N MET A 250 -0.46 -1.33 15.09
CA MET A 250 -0.43 -0.63 13.79
C MET A 250 -1.26 0.66 13.86
N ALA A 251 -2.40 0.65 14.54
CA ALA A 251 -3.17 1.87 14.77
C ALA A 251 -2.36 2.89 15.59
N ALA A 252 -1.70 2.44 16.66
CA ALA A 252 -0.82 3.26 17.49
C ALA A 252 0.37 3.81 16.69
N TYR A 253 1.02 2.99 15.85
CA TYR A 253 2.15 3.39 15.02
C TYR A 253 1.80 4.56 14.10
N PHE A 254 0.71 4.43 13.33
CA PHE A 254 0.30 5.52 12.44
C PHE A 254 -0.20 6.73 13.21
N LEU A 255 -0.95 6.57 14.29
CA LEU A 255 -1.41 7.71 15.08
C LEU A 255 -0.24 8.50 15.69
N LEU A 256 0.78 7.80 16.22
CA LEU A 256 2.02 8.41 16.68
C LEU A 256 2.71 9.19 15.56
N HIS A 257 2.85 8.61 14.37
CA HIS A 257 3.43 9.30 13.22
C HIS A 257 2.63 10.54 12.80
N GLY A 258 1.30 10.47 12.86
CA GLY A 258 0.42 11.61 12.61
C GLY A 258 0.62 12.74 13.62
N ALA A 259 0.68 12.40 14.92
CA ALA A 259 0.94 13.35 15.99
C ALA A 259 2.34 13.98 15.87
N CYS A 260 3.37 13.16 15.63
CA CYS A 260 4.73 13.64 15.40
C CYS A 260 4.83 14.54 14.17
N ARG A 261 4.07 14.27 13.10
CA ARG A 261 4.02 15.16 11.92
C ARG A 261 3.36 16.51 12.23
N VAL A 262 2.34 16.54 13.09
CA VAL A 262 1.74 17.80 13.55
C VAL A 262 2.73 18.58 14.43
N ALA A 263 3.39 17.88 15.36
CA ALA A 263 4.43 18.45 16.22
C ALA A 263 5.62 18.97 15.42
N GLU A 264 6.09 18.23 14.41
CA GLU A 264 7.16 18.63 13.48
C GLU A 264 6.80 19.96 12.80
N GLU A 265 5.57 20.09 12.29
CA GLU A 265 5.11 21.32 11.64
C GLU A 265 5.03 22.50 12.62
N TRP A 266 4.60 22.25 13.86
CA TRP A 266 4.59 23.26 14.93
C TRP A 266 6.00 23.70 15.33
N CYS A 267 6.92 22.76 15.55
CA CYS A 267 8.32 23.03 15.88
C CYS A 267 9.00 23.83 14.76
N ALA A 268 8.83 23.41 13.50
CA ALA A 268 9.38 24.10 12.35
C ALA A 268 8.93 25.56 12.27
N ARG A 269 7.63 25.83 12.48
CA ARG A 269 7.10 27.21 12.55
C ARG A 269 7.72 28.01 13.69
N ARG A 270 7.86 27.39 14.86
CA ARG A 270 8.38 28.02 16.08
C ARG A 270 9.88 28.32 16.00
N TRP A 271 10.66 27.49 15.31
CA TRP A 271 12.07 27.73 15.00
C TRP A 271 12.24 28.81 13.94
N ALA A 272 11.44 28.78 12.87
CA ALA A 272 11.45 29.83 11.86
C ALA A 272 11.13 31.22 12.48
N ALA A 273 10.15 31.29 13.39
CA ALA A 273 9.83 32.52 14.13
C ALA A 273 10.97 33.01 15.05
N ARG A 274 11.89 32.12 15.45
CA ARG A 274 13.10 32.46 16.22
C ARG A 274 14.32 32.73 15.34
N GLY A 275 14.19 32.69 14.01
CA GLY A 275 15.29 32.85 13.07
C GLY A 275 16.25 31.66 13.01
N TRP A 276 15.87 30.49 13.55
CA TRP A 276 16.72 29.31 13.51
C TRP A 276 16.67 28.65 12.13
N PRO A 277 17.83 28.34 11.51
CA PRO A 277 17.85 27.69 10.21
C PRO A 277 17.30 26.26 10.30
N ALA A 278 16.70 25.80 9.21
CA ALA A 278 16.29 24.39 9.10
C ALA A 278 17.52 23.47 9.17
N PRO A 279 17.40 22.27 9.75
CA PRO A 279 18.51 21.33 9.80
C PRO A 279 19.00 20.99 8.38
N PRO A 280 20.32 20.78 8.19
CA PRO A 280 20.85 20.30 6.92
C PRO A 280 20.16 19.02 6.46
N ARG A 281 19.96 18.86 5.14
CA ARG A 281 19.22 17.73 4.57
C ARG A 281 19.69 16.35 5.06
N PRO A 282 21.01 16.04 5.12
CA PRO A 282 21.46 14.73 5.58
C PRO A 282 21.07 14.45 7.03
N VAL A 283 21.15 15.47 7.89
CA VAL A 283 20.77 15.37 9.31
C VAL A 283 19.27 15.13 9.43
N ALA A 284 18.47 15.90 8.69
CA ALA A 284 17.01 15.73 8.67
C ALA A 284 16.60 14.33 8.18
N THR A 285 17.23 13.82 7.12
CA THR A 285 17.01 12.46 6.62
C THR A 285 17.39 11.39 7.65
N LEU A 286 18.54 11.54 8.30
CA LEU A 286 18.95 10.62 9.35
C LEU A 286 17.94 10.59 10.50
N LEU A 287 17.48 11.76 10.98
CA LEU A 287 16.49 11.86 12.05
C LEU A 287 15.17 11.19 11.69
N VAL A 288 14.67 11.39 10.47
CA VAL A 288 13.46 10.73 9.98
C VAL A 288 13.61 9.22 10.01
N TRP A 289 14.73 8.67 9.50
CA TRP A 289 14.92 7.23 9.44
C TRP A 289 15.18 6.60 10.81
N VAL A 290 15.93 7.26 11.69
CA VAL A 290 16.08 6.81 13.09
C VAL A 290 14.71 6.72 13.76
N PHE A 291 13.86 7.73 13.58
CA PHE A 291 12.50 7.72 14.10
C PHE A 291 11.64 6.60 13.50
N VAL A 292 11.63 6.45 12.17
CA VAL A 292 10.81 5.44 11.47
C VAL A 292 11.27 4.02 11.81
N VAL A 293 12.57 3.75 11.81
CA VAL A 293 13.10 2.41 12.14
C VAL A 293 12.88 2.09 13.62
N GLY A 294 13.09 3.06 14.52
CA GLY A 294 12.89 2.86 15.95
C GLY A 294 11.43 2.63 16.34
N THR A 295 10.49 3.35 15.73
CA THR A 295 9.05 3.12 15.95
C THR A 295 8.56 1.84 15.28
N SER A 296 9.12 1.47 14.13
CA SER A 296 8.78 0.21 13.45
C SER A 296 9.27 -1.01 14.23
N SER A 297 10.49 -0.98 14.78
CA SER A 297 11.01 -2.09 15.61
C SER A 297 10.21 -2.27 16.89
N TRP A 298 9.60 -1.21 17.40
CA TRP A 298 8.77 -1.27 18.60
C TRP A 298 7.34 -1.75 18.32
N LEU A 299 6.64 -1.17 17.34
CA LEU A 299 5.20 -1.39 17.17
C LEU A 299 4.89 -2.36 16.03
N VAL A 300 5.56 -2.23 14.89
CA VAL A 300 5.29 -3.07 13.71
C VAL A 300 5.80 -4.49 13.93
N LEU A 301 6.97 -4.64 14.56
CA LEU A 301 7.53 -5.95 14.87
C LEU A 301 6.62 -6.73 15.82
N VAL A 302 6.10 -6.08 16.87
CA VAL A 302 5.17 -6.72 17.82
C VAL A 302 3.88 -7.15 17.11
N ALA A 303 3.32 -6.30 16.23
CA ALA A 303 2.13 -6.64 15.46
C ALA A 303 2.30 -7.88 14.56
N VAL A 304 3.47 -8.04 13.95
CA VAL A 304 3.74 -9.12 12.96
C VAL A 304 4.32 -10.38 13.62
N CYS A 305 5.16 -10.24 14.64
CA CYS A 305 5.90 -11.31 15.31
C CYS A 305 5.25 -11.76 16.63
N GLN A 306 3.91 -11.75 16.69
CA GLN A 306 3.15 -12.30 17.81
C GLN A 306 3.57 -13.76 18.08
N GLU A 307 3.66 -14.14 19.36
CA GLU A 307 4.23 -15.41 19.85
C GLU A 307 3.92 -16.62 18.94
N GLY A 308 4.96 -17.35 18.53
CA GLY A 308 4.88 -18.60 17.77
C GLY A 308 4.96 -18.51 16.24
N ARG A 309 5.29 -17.34 15.63
CA ARG A 309 5.44 -17.22 14.16
C ARG A 309 6.72 -16.61 13.62
N GLU A 310 7.73 -16.26 14.44
CA GLU A 310 9.06 -15.95 13.90
C GLU A 310 9.55 -17.09 12.97
N GLU A 311 9.28 -18.34 13.34
CA GLU A 311 9.59 -19.53 12.52
C GLU A 311 8.63 -19.78 11.35
N ALA A 312 7.37 -19.34 11.45
CA ALA A 312 6.34 -19.57 10.41
C ALA A 312 6.45 -18.57 9.24
N LEU A 313 6.77 -17.31 9.52
CA LEU A 313 7.07 -16.29 8.50
C LEU A 313 8.29 -16.71 7.66
N LEU A 314 9.25 -17.30 8.37
CA LEU A 314 10.47 -17.84 7.81
C LEU A 314 10.20 -19.10 6.94
N ASN A 315 9.13 -19.86 7.19
CA ASN A 315 8.70 -21.12 6.53
C ASN A 315 7.80 -20.96 5.29
N GLU A 316 7.39 -19.75 4.92
CA GLU A 316 6.69 -19.49 3.63
C GLU A 316 7.59 -19.17 2.38
N PRO A 317 8.87 -19.58 2.24
CA PRO A 317 9.57 -19.47 0.95
C PRO A 317 8.97 -20.37 -0.13
N GLU A 318 8.27 -21.45 0.24
CA GLU A 318 7.75 -22.42 -0.73
C GLU A 318 6.64 -21.84 -1.62
N ALA A 319 5.82 -20.91 -1.13
CA ALA A 319 4.74 -20.32 -1.92
C ALA A 319 5.26 -19.25 -2.92
N VAL A 320 6.29 -18.49 -2.54
CA VAL A 320 6.92 -17.48 -3.42
C VAL A 320 7.87 -18.16 -4.41
N ALA A 321 8.62 -19.18 -3.98
CA ALA A 321 9.46 -19.98 -4.87
C ALA A 321 8.62 -20.80 -5.87
N ALA A 322 7.49 -21.39 -5.47
CA ALA A 322 6.60 -22.12 -6.38
C ALA A 322 5.97 -21.23 -7.47
N PHE A 323 5.76 -19.94 -7.18
CA PHE A 323 5.26 -18.97 -8.17
C PHE A 323 6.29 -18.65 -9.27
N PHE A 324 7.59 -18.65 -8.95
CA PHE A 324 8.68 -18.39 -9.91
C PHE A 324 9.32 -19.67 -10.47
N ALA A 325 9.07 -20.83 -9.86
CA ALA A 325 9.63 -22.13 -10.25
C ALA A 325 8.67 -23.00 -11.06
N ALA A 326 7.48 -22.51 -11.43
CA ALA A 326 6.59 -23.23 -12.34
C ALA A 326 7.16 -23.15 -13.78
N PRO A 327 7.70 -24.23 -14.37
CA PRO A 327 8.02 -24.25 -15.78
C PRO A 327 6.71 -24.14 -16.59
N ILE A 328 6.73 -23.33 -17.65
CA ILE A 328 5.72 -23.40 -18.71
C ILE A 328 5.98 -24.72 -19.45
N GLU A 329 5.44 -25.82 -18.93
CA GLU A 329 5.41 -27.08 -19.67
C GLU A 329 4.20 -27.06 -20.61
N CYS A 330 4.49 -26.74 -21.87
CA CYS A 330 3.66 -27.10 -23.00
C CYS A 330 3.72 -28.64 -23.12
N SER A 331 2.77 -29.35 -22.53
CA SER A 331 2.61 -30.78 -22.81
C SER A 331 1.92 -30.93 -24.16
N ALA A 332 2.75 -31.18 -25.18
CA ALA A 332 2.36 -32.02 -26.29
C ALA A 332 2.04 -33.43 -25.75
N ALA A 333 1.06 -34.05 -26.40
CA ALA A 333 0.52 -35.38 -26.11
C ALA A 333 1.53 -36.51 -26.39
N PRO A 334 1.11 -37.75 -26.16
CA PRO A 334 0.81 -38.59 -27.33
C PRO A 334 -0.70 -38.81 -27.56
#